data_AF-A0A537LG38-F1
#
_entry.id   AF-A0A537LG38-F1
#
_cell.length_a   1.000
_cell.length_b   1.000
_cell.length_c   1.000
_cell.angle_alpha   90.00
_cell.angle_beta   90.00
_cell.angle_gamma   90.00
#
_symmetry.space_group_name_H-M   'P 1'
#
loop_
_entity.id
_entity.type
_entity.pdbx_description
1 polymer ?
#
loop_
_entity_poly.entity_id
_entity_poly.type
_entity_poly.pdbx_seq_one_letter_code
_entity_poly.pdbx_strand_id
1 'polypeptide(L)'
;MPQTPFKNHSLPGRIEVGDFDEGGEGVGYHDLTPETGNDYRPGTAIDLKPRPGGQWATVDTQAGEWTAYTVRVPFGGVYRCEVLVSNDRSPGAFRVQVDGVDAVPIMPAPNTGSRDVYVWVGVPGIRLRSGAHVVKLLTERESISVEAMRFLAEVFDPAPPAGEVVTTLSSGLYRVP
;
A
#
# COMPACT_ATOMS: atom_id res chain seq x y z
N MET A 1 17.37 -11.63 5.95
CA MET A 1 16.71 -12.82 5.36
C MET A 1 16.27 -12.47 3.94
N PRO A 2 15.92 -13.41 3.04
CA PRO A 2 15.31 -13.01 1.77
C PRO A 2 13.97 -12.30 2.00
N GLN A 3 13.60 -11.39 1.11
CA GLN A 3 12.27 -10.78 1.10
C GLN A 3 11.26 -11.82 0.61
N THR A 4 10.22 -12.10 1.39
CA THR A 4 9.15 -13.05 1.01
C THR A 4 7.78 -12.51 1.41
N PRO A 5 6.71 -12.77 0.64
CA PRO A 5 5.38 -12.29 1.00
C PRO A 5 4.93 -12.82 2.37
N PHE A 6 4.46 -11.92 3.25
CA PHE A 6 3.73 -12.34 4.46
C PHE A 6 2.34 -12.86 4.09
N LYS A 7 1.68 -12.17 3.15
CA LYS A 7 0.46 -12.63 2.49
C LYS A 7 0.57 -12.47 0.98
N ASN A 8 -0.20 -13.31 0.28
CA ASN A 8 -0.33 -13.19 -1.17
C ASN A 8 -1.23 -12.02 -1.52
N HIS A 9 -0.71 -11.07 -2.29
CA HIS A 9 -1.47 -9.97 -2.85
C HIS A 9 -1.56 -10.09 -4.37
N SER A 10 -2.74 -9.80 -4.92
CA SER A 10 -2.96 -9.74 -6.37
C SER A 10 -3.57 -8.39 -6.74
N LEU A 11 -3.11 -7.80 -7.85
CA LEU A 11 -3.64 -6.54 -8.38
C LEU A 11 -4.43 -6.79 -9.68
N PRO A 12 -5.56 -6.12 -9.91
CA PRO A 12 -6.16 -5.08 -9.07
C PRO A 12 -6.69 -5.64 -7.73
N GLY A 13 -6.49 -4.89 -6.64
CA GLY A 13 -6.81 -5.38 -5.30
C GLY A 13 -6.43 -4.39 -4.20
N ARG A 14 -6.73 -4.76 -2.96
CA ARG A 14 -6.35 -4.03 -1.73
C ARG A 14 -5.16 -4.73 -1.07
N ILE A 15 -4.24 -3.93 -0.54
CA ILE A 15 -3.10 -4.37 0.26
C ILE A 15 -3.25 -3.71 1.63
N GLU A 16 -3.41 -4.47 2.70
CA GLU A 16 -3.41 -3.92 4.06
C GLU A 16 -1.99 -3.54 4.44
N VAL A 17 -1.79 -2.41 5.12
CA VAL A 17 -0.44 -1.91 5.40
C VAL A 17 0.34 -2.88 6.29
N GLY A 18 -0.34 -3.56 7.23
CA GLY A 18 0.29 -4.53 8.15
C GLY A 18 0.75 -5.82 7.46
N ASP A 19 0.38 -6.03 6.20
CA ASP A 19 0.73 -7.23 5.43
C ASP A 19 2.07 -7.11 4.69
N PHE A 20 2.96 -6.23 5.16
CA PHE A 20 4.29 -6.04 4.56
C PHE A 20 5.12 -7.33 4.57
N ASP A 21 6.02 -7.45 3.61
CA ASP A 21 6.82 -8.63 3.38
C ASP A 21 7.68 -9.00 4.60
N GLU A 22 7.94 -10.29 4.74
CA GLU A 22 8.96 -10.79 5.66
C GLU A 22 10.36 -10.46 5.15
N GLY A 23 11.35 -10.62 6.02
CA GLY A 23 12.77 -10.41 5.70
C GLY A 23 13.51 -9.61 6.77
N GLY A 24 12.74 -8.87 7.57
CA GLY A 24 13.22 -7.98 8.64
C GLY A 24 13.54 -6.58 8.15
N GLU A 25 14.10 -5.81 9.08
CA GLU A 25 14.61 -4.45 8.90
C GLU A 25 15.59 -4.33 7.72
N GLY A 26 15.39 -3.33 6.87
CA GLY A 26 16.13 -3.09 5.63
C GLY A 26 15.76 -4.02 4.46
N VAL A 27 14.85 -4.98 4.65
CA VAL A 27 14.43 -5.95 3.62
C VAL A 27 12.93 -5.87 3.34
N GLY A 28 12.09 -6.25 4.30
CA GLY A 28 10.62 -6.22 4.16
C GLY A 28 10.04 -4.87 4.58
N TYR A 29 10.76 -4.16 5.46
CA TYR A 29 10.38 -2.85 5.97
C TYR A 29 11.64 -2.08 6.43
N HIS A 30 11.45 -0.80 6.75
CA HIS A 30 12.41 0.04 7.45
C HIS A 30 11.66 0.94 8.43
N ASP A 31 11.99 0.82 9.70
CA ASP A 31 11.52 1.68 10.77
C ASP A 31 12.74 2.36 11.44
N LEU A 32 12.60 3.63 11.86
CA LEU A 32 13.70 4.35 12.49
C LEU A 32 13.76 4.12 14.01
N THR A 33 12.74 3.45 14.57
CA THR A 33 12.67 3.12 15.98
C THR A 33 13.04 1.65 16.24
N PRO A 34 13.52 1.29 17.45
CA PRO A 34 13.81 -0.10 17.79
C PRO A 34 12.58 -0.99 17.72
N GLU A 35 12.76 -2.27 17.40
CA GLU A 35 11.69 -3.27 17.35
C GLU A 35 10.87 -3.31 18.65
N THR A 36 9.68 -2.71 18.64
CA THR A 36 8.73 -2.77 19.76
C THR A 36 7.82 -3.98 19.67
N GLY A 37 7.57 -4.48 18.44
CA GLY A 37 6.59 -5.52 18.16
C GLY A 37 5.15 -5.06 18.38
N ASN A 38 4.22 -5.66 17.65
CA ASN A 38 2.79 -5.47 17.86
C ASN A 38 2.04 -6.80 17.76
N ASP A 39 0.78 -6.84 18.19
CA ASP A 39 0.00 -8.10 18.23
C ASP A 39 -0.21 -8.72 16.84
N TYR A 40 -0.12 -7.93 15.76
CA TYR A 40 -0.30 -8.40 14.40
C TYR A 40 0.99 -8.92 13.77
N ARG A 41 2.10 -8.22 13.98
CA ARG A 41 3.44 -8.55 13.51
C ARG A 41 4.43 -8.57 14.68
N PRO A 42 4.38 -9.63 15.52
CA PRO A 42 5.32 -9.78 16.63
C PRO A 42 6.76 -9.80 16.12
N GLY A 43 7.68 -9.10 16.80
CA GLY A 43 9.10 -9.07 16.42
C GLY A 43 9.41 -8.23 15.17
N THR A 44 8.58 -7.24 14.87
CA THR A 44 8.87 -6.21 13.85
C THR A 44 8.89 -4.83 14.48
N ALA A 45 9.58 -3.87 13.86
CA ALA A 45 9.62 -2.49 14.36
C ALA A 45 8.48 -1.60 13.90
N ILE A 46 7.73 -2.00 12.87
CA ILE A 46 6.62 -1.19 12.37
C ILE A 46 5.56 -1.01 13.44
N ASP A 47 5.33 0.26 13.80
CA ASP A 47 4.30 0.66 14.73
C ASP A 47 2.90 0.51 14.10
N LEU A 48 2.13 -0.46 14.57
CA LEU A 48 0.76 -0.72 14.09
C LEU A 48 -0.27 -0.53 15.21
N LYS A 49 -1.38 0.12 14.89
CA LYS A 49 -2.59 0.15 15.73
C LYS A 49 -3.72 -0.68 15.14
N PRO A 50 -4.53 -1.37 15.96
CA PRO A 50 -5.72 -2.05 15.49
C PRO A 50 -6.78 -1.04 15.01
N ARG A 51 -7.55 -1.45 14.01
CA ARG A 51 -8.66 -0.70 13.41
C ARG A 51 -9.94 -1.58 13.43
N PRO A 52 -11.13 -0.98 13.31
CA PRO A 52 -12.38 -1.73 13.22
C PRO A 52 -12.31 -2.85 12.17
N GLY A 53 -13.08 -3.92 12.33
CA GLY A 53 -13.12 -5.01 11.34
C GLY A 53 -11.83 -5.83 11.21
N GLY A 54 -10.92 -5.74 12.17
CA GLY A 54 -9.67 -6.52 12.17
C GLY A 54 -8.57 -5.95 11.26
N GLN A 55 -8.74 -4.72 10.74
CA GLN A 55 -7.69 -4.02 10.02
C GLN A 55 -6.63 -3.46 10.97
N TRP A 56 -5.51 -3.02 10.39
CA TRP A 56 -4.40 -2.38 11.11
C TRP A 56 -3.93 -1.16 10.31
N ALA A 57 -3.44 -0.15 11.02
CA ALA A 57 -2.85 1.02 10.40
C ALA A 57 -1.49 1.33 11.02
N THR A 58 -0.58 1.87 10.22
CA THR A 58 0.67 2.43 10.74
C THR A 58 0.38 3.65 11.61
N VAL A 59 1.18 3.85 12.64
CA VAL A 59 1.18 5.05 13.48
C VAL A 59 2.60 5.55 13.65
N ASP A 60 2.73 6.79 14.12
CA ASP A 60 4.00 7.42 14.48
C ASP A 60 5.10 7.36 13.40
N THR A 61 4.67 7.27 12.14
CA THR A 61 5.57 7.19 10.99
C THR A 61 6.50 8.39 10.90
N GLN A 62 7.75 8.12 10.56
CA GLN A 62 8.82 9.09 10.38
C GLN A 62 9.25 9.19 8.90
N ALA A 63 9.76 10.36 8.51
CA ALA A 63 10.25 10.54 7.16
C ALA A 63 11.45 9.62 6.88
N GLY A 64 11.37 8.84 5.80
CA GLY A 64 12.37 7.85 5.41
C GLY A 64 11.96 6.40 5.65
N GLU A 65 10.96 6.15 6.51
CA GLU A 65 10.43 4.81 6.78
C GLU A 65 9.67 4.23 5.59
N TRP A 66 9.65 2.90 5.49
CA TRP A 66 8.95 2.23 4.41
C TRP A 66 8.51 0.80 4.73
N THR A 67 7.50 0.35 4.00
CA THR A 67 7.05 -1.05 3.97
C THR A 67 7.01 -1.55 2.52
N ALA A 68 7.40 -2.81 2.30
CA ALA A 68 7.42 -3.43 0.98
C ALA A 68 6.44 -4.61 0.90
N TYR A 69 5.90 -4.84 -0.30
CA TYR A 69 4.85 -5.84 -0.56
C TYR A 69 5.11 -6.53 -1.89
N THR A 70 5.25 -7.86 -1.86
CA THR A 70 5.32 -8.67 -3.07
C THR A 70 3.91 -8.90 -3.59
N VAL A 71 3.65 -8.48 -4.82
CA VAL A 71 2.33 -8.56 -5.45
C VAL A 71 2.40 -9.32 -6.77
N ARG A 72 1.29 -9.95 -7.15
CA ARG A 72 1.10 -10.53 -8.49
C ARG A 72 0.15 -9.67 -9.30
N VAL A 73 0.52 -9.40 -10.55
CA VAL A 73 -0.32 -8.72 -11.54
C VAL A 73 -0.65 -9.75 -12.63
N PRO A 74 -1.85 -10.34 -12.65
CA PRO A 74 -2.19 -11.37 -13.64
C PRO A 74 -2.22 -10.80 -15.07
N PHE A 75 -2.69 -9.56 -15.23
CA PHE A 75 -2.79 -8.86 -16.51
C PHE A 75 -2.12 -7.51 -16.42
N GLY A 76 -1.25 -7.18 -17.37
CA GLY A 76 -0.72 -5.83 -17.48
C GLY A 76 -1.82 -4.81 -17.77
N GLY A 77 -1.50 -3.53 -17.63
CA GLY A 77 -2.47 -2.49 -17.88
C GLY A 77 -2.11 -1.16 -17.25
N VAL A 78 -3.09 -0.26 -17.27
CA VAL A 78 -3.10 1.02 -16.59
C VAL A 78 -3.96 0.92 -15.34
N TYR A 79 -3.39 1.36 -14.22
CA TYR A 79 -3.94 1.25 -12.90
C TYR A 79 -3.98 2.62 -12.22
N ARG A 80 -5.00 2.82 -11.39
CA ARG A 80 -5.03 3.84 -10.36
C ARG A 80 -4.47 3.27 -9.07
N CYS A 81 -3.51 3.95 -8.46
CA CYS A 81 -3.05 3.64 -7.11
C CYS A 81 -3.59 4.68 -6.14
N GLU A 82 -4.18 4.22 -5.05
CA GLU A 82 -4.64 5.06 -3.95
C GLU A 82 -4.16 4.47 -2.62
N VAL A 83 -3.85 5.36 -1.68
CA VAL A 83 -3.42 5.05 -0.32
C VAL A 83 -4.47 5.62 0.64
N LEU A 84 -4.93 4.79 1.59
CA LEU A 84 -5.90 5.16 2.61
C LEU A 84 -5.14 5.76 3.79
N VAL A 85 -5.15 7.08 3.89
CA VAL A 85 -4.35 7.84 4.84
C VAL A 85 -5.21 8.61 5.83
N SER A 86 -4.73 8.77 7.05
CA SER A 86 -5.20 9.77 8.01
C SER A 86 -4.03 10.62 8.49
N ASN A 87 -4.33 11.84 8.89
CA ASN A 87 -3.34 12.79 9.38
C ASN A 87 -4.09 13.88 10.15
N ASP A 88 -3.80 14.08 11.43
CA ASP A 88 -4.37 15.17 12.23
C ASP A 88 -3.41 16.36 12.37
N ARG A 89 -2.23 16.25 11.77
CA ARG A 89 -1.17 17.26 11.72
C ARG A 89 -1.00 17.73 10.28
N SER A 90 -0.15 18.71 10.02
CA SER A 90 0.02 19.24 8.65
C SER A 90 1.44 19.73 8.41
N PRO A 91 2.07 19.45 7.25
CA PRO A 91 1.70 18.48 6.19
C PRO A 91 2.50 17.17 6.22
N GLY A 92 1.80 16.02 6.14
CA GLY A 92 2.40 14.71 5.88
C GLY A 92 2.47 14.40 4.37
N ALA A 93 3.24 13.39 3.98
CA ALA A 93 3.38 13.00 2.57
C ALA A 93 3.90 11.57 2.44
N PHE A 94 3.58 10.92 1.32
CA PHE A 94 4.04 9.58 1.01
C PHE A 94 4.46 9.45 -0.45
N ARG A 95 5.16 8.36 -0.77
CA ARG A 95 5.46 7.92 -2.13
C ARG A 95 5.17 6.42 -2.26
N VAL A 96 4.74 6.00 -3.44
CA VAL A 96 4.66 4.58 -3.81
C VAL A 96 5.62 4.30 -4.95
N GLN A 97 6.44 3.26 -4.79
CA GLN A 97 7.33 2.72 -5.81
C GLN A 97 6.87 1.34 -6.24
N VAL A 98 7.15 1.00 -7.50
CA VAL A 98 7.01 -0.35 -8.06
C VAL A 98 8.35 -0.73 -8.65
N ASP A 99 8.91 -1.85 -8.19
CA ASP A 99 10.24 -2.36 -8.59
C ASP A 99 11.36 -1.30 -8.45
N GLY A 100 11.28 -0.49 -7.39
CA GLY A 100 12.25 0.57 -7.09
C GLY A 100 12.10 1.84 -7.94
N VAL A 101 11.08 1.93 -8.79
CA VAL A 101 10.76 3.13 -9.58
C VAL A 101 9.53 3.80 -9.01
N ASP A 102 9.55 5.13 -8.91
CA ASP A 102 8.41 5.93 -8.48
C ASP A 102 7.18 5.68 -9.38
N ALA A 103 6.16 5.07 -8.81
CA ALA A 103 4.89 4.81 -9.48
C ALA A 103 3.94 6.01 -9.39
N VAL A 104 4.10 6.81 -8.33
CA VAL A 104 3.38 8.07 -8.10
C VAL A 104 4.38 9.17 -7.73
N PRO A 105 4.10 10.45 -8.02
CA PRO A 105 4.87 11.55 -7.43
C PRO A 105 4.72 11.53 -5.89
N ILE A 106 5.52 12.32 -5.18
CA ILE A 106 5.29 12.54 -3.74
C ILE A 106 3.87 13.09 -3.56
N MET A 107 3.02 12.35 -2.87
CA MET A 107 1.63 12.67 -2.65
C MET A 107 1.45 13.31 -1.27
N PRO A 108 0.75 14.45 -1.15
CA PRO A 108 0.43 15.02 0.14
C PRO A 108 -0.61 14.15 0.86
N ALA A 109 -0.41 13.90 2.15
CA ALA A 109 -1.42 13.34 3.03
C ALA A 109 -2.21 14.50 3.68
N PRO A 110 -3.46 14.75 3.24
CA PRO A 110 -4.24 15.89 3.73
C PRO A 110 -4.55 15.74 5.22
N ASN A 111 -4.71 16.87 5.90
CA ASN A 111 -5.23 16.85 7.27
C ASN A 111 -6.70 16.39 7.24
N THR A 112 -6.98 15.24 7.85
CA THR A 112 -8.30 14.63 7.98
C THR A 112 -9.02 15.02 9.27
N GLY A 113 -8.38 15.82 10.13
CA GLY A 113 -8.91 16.30 11.40
C GLY A 113 -8.87 15.28 12.54
N SER A 114 -8.46 14.04 12.28
CA SER A 114 -8.35 12.97 13.27
C SER A 114 -7.52 11.80 12.74
N ARG A 115 -6.72 11.16 13.61
CA ARG A 115 -5.97 9.91 13.29
C ARG A 115 -6.87 8.69 13.02
N ASP A 116 -8.18 8.82 13.20
CA ASP A 116 -9.16 7.74 12.96
C ASP A 116 -10.08 7.99 11.76
N VAL A 117 -9.98 9.17 11.12
CA VAL A 117 -10.69 9.53 9.90
C VAL A 117 -9.73 9.39 8.72
N TYR A 118 -10.01 8.43 7.84
CA TYR A 118 -9.14 8.10 6.70
C TYR A 118 -9.78 8.49 5.38
N VAL A 119 -8.95 8.91 4.44
CA VAL A 119 -9.35 9.26 3.07
C VAL A 119 -8.43 8.58 2.06
N TRP A 120 -8.99 8.17 0.92
CA TRP A 120 -8.20 7.66 -0.19
C TRP A 120 -7.55 8.83 -0.93
N VAL A 121 -6.22 8.77 -1.11
CA VAL A 121 -5.43 9.74 -1.88
C VAL A 121 -4.64 8.98 -2.92
N GLY A 122 -4.67 9.42 -4.17
CA GLY A 122 -3.99 8.68 -5.23
C GLY A 122 -4.09 9.32 -6.60
N VAL A 123 -3.50 8.63 -7.58
CA VAL A 123 -3.44 9.08 -8.98
C VAL A 123 -3.79 7.94 -9.95
N PRO A 124 -4.41 8.26 -11.09
CA PRO A 124 -4.60 7.32 -12.20
C PRO A 124 -3.29 7.12 -12.99
N GLY A 125 -3.33 6.25 -14.02
CA GLY A 125 -2.32 6.27 -15.07
C GLY A 125 -1.03 5.48 -14.82
N ILE A 126 -0.96 4.68 -13.77
CA ILE A 126 0.24 3.88 -13.45
C ILE A 126 0.25 2.62 -14.33
N ARG A 127 1.33 2.42 -15.09
CA ARG A 127 1.44 1.25 -15.96
C ARG A 127 2.11 0.09 -15.23
N LEU A 128 1.41 -1.04 -15.12
CA LEU A 128 1.93 -2.29 -14.56
C LEU A 128 2.02 -3.34 -15.66
N ARG A 129 3.06 -4.19 -15.60
CA ARG A 129 3.18 -5.36 -16.47
C ARG A 129 2.54 -6.56 -15.77
N SER A 130 2.22 -7.61 -16.51
CA SER A 130 1.89 -8.89 -15.88
C SER A 130 3.13 -9.50 -15.25
N GLY A 131 2.97 -10.16 -14.11
CA GLY A 131 4.05 -10.81 -13.39
C GLY A 131 4.08 -10.46 -11.90
N ALA A 132 5.20 -10.80 -11.26
CA ALA A 132 5.48 -10.44 -9.89
C ALA A 132 6.15 -9.06 -9.84
N HIS A 133 5.78 -8.27 -8.84
CA HIS A 133 6.31 -6.93 -8.58
C HIS A 133 6.52 -6.72 -7.10
N VAL A 134 7.42 -5.80 -6.73
CA VAL A 134 7.52 -5.29 -5.37
C VAL A 134 6.97 -3.87 -5.32
N VAL A 135 5.90 -3.69 -4.56
CA VAL A 135 5.35 -2.36 -4.23
C VAL A 135 6.00 -1.90 -2.93
N LYS A 136 6.53 -0.68 -2.89
CA LYS A 136 7.05 -0.07 -1.66
C LYS A 136 6.29 1.22 -1.36
N LEU A 137 5.79 1.34 -0.14
CA LEU A 137 5.19 2.57 0.40
C LEU A 137 6.24 3.25 1.28
N LEU A 138 6.54 4.51 1.00
CA LEU A 138 7.50 5.31 1.74
C LEU A 138 6.81 6.49 2.41
N THR A 139 7.15 6.75 3.66
CA THR A 139 6.78 7.97 4.37
C THR A 139 7.77 9.08 3.98
N GLU A 140 7.30 10.09 3.26
CA GLU A 140 8.13 11.20 2.78
C GLU A 140 8.12 12.37 3.78
N ARG A 141 7.01 12.54 4.50
CA ARG A 141 6.91 13.42 5.66
C ARG A 141 6.10 12.72 6.73
N GLU A 142 6.62 12.81 7.94
CA GLU A 142 6.16 12.14 9.15
C GLU A 142 4.69 12.41 9.53
N SER A 143 4.23 11.71 10.56
CA SER A 143 2.92 11.87 11.20
C SER A 143 1.72 11.48 10.33
N ILE A 144 1.91 10.61 9.35
CA ILE A 144 0.79 9.99 8.62
C ILE A 144 0.46 8.64 9.24
N SER A 145 -0.82 8.29 9.26
CA SER A 145 -1.26 6.91 9.47
C SER A 145 -1.77 6.36 8.16
N VAL A 146 -1.37 5.14 7.81
CA VAL A 146 -1.80 4.47 6.59
C VAL A 146 -2.50 3.18 6.97
N GLU A 147 -3.68 2.90 6.42
CA GLU A 147 -4.40 1.65 6.67
C GLU A 147 -4.20 0.65 5.53
N ALA A 148 -4.25 1.13 4.28
CA ALA A 148 -4.18 0.27 3.11
C ALA A 148 -3.73 1.01 1.86
N MET A 149 -3.28 0.25 0.88
CA MET A 149 -3.20 0.67 -0.52
C MET A 149 -4.26 -0.06 -1.35
N ARG A 150 -4.66 0.52 -2.47
CA ARG A 150 -5.44 -0.20 -3.49
C ARG A 150 -4.97 0.16 -4.88
N PHE A 151 -4.97 -0.84 -5.74
CA PHE A 151 -4.78 -0.68 -7.18
C PHE A 151 -6.06 -1.07 -7.88
N LEU A 152 -6.58 -0.17 -8.70
CA LEU A 152 -7.79 -0.38 -9.49
C LEU A 152 -7.38 -0.36 -10.95
N ALA A 153 -7.71 -1.40 -11.72
CA ALA A 153 -7.45 -1.35 -13.16
C ALA A 153 -8.39 -0.33 -13.80
N GLU A 154 -7.80 0.55 -14.59
CA GLU A 154 -8.49 1.49 -15.48
C GLU A 154 -8.61 0.87 -16.87
N VAL A 155 -7.53 0.25 -17.34
CA VAL A 155 -7.46 -0.44 -18.64
C VAL A 155 -6.55 -1.65 -18.50
N PHE A 156 -6.99 -2.83 -18.94
CA PHE A 156 -6.12 -3.99 -19.08
C PHE A 156 -5.48 -4.04 -20.47
N ASP A 157 -4.24 -4.49 -20.54
CA ASP A 157 -3.46 -4.62 -21.78
C ASP A 157 -2.49 -5.81 -21.68
N PRO A 158 -2.80 -6.95 -22.34
CA PRO A 158 -4.01 -7.21 -23.13
C PRO A 158 -5.27 -7.33 -22.26
N ALA A 159 -6.45 -7.24 -22.88
CA ALA A 159 -7.71 -7.48 -22.19
C ALA A 159 -7.74 -8.89 -21.55
N PRO A 160 -8.35 -9.08 -20.37
CA PRO A 160 -8.47 -10.39 -19.75
C PRO A 160 -9.35 -11.31 -20.60
N PRO A 161 -9.17 -12.64 -20.52
CA PRO A 161 -10.05 -13.59 -21.17
C PRO A 161 -11.51 -13.41 -20.75
N ALA A 162 -12.45 -13.64 -21.67
CA ALA A 162 -13.88 -13.57 -21.37
C ALA A 162 -14.26 -14.58 -20.28
N GLY A 163 -14.93 -14.12 -19.22
CA GLY A 163 -15.40 -14.96 -18.11
C GLY A 163 -14.53 -14.94 -16.86
N GLU A 164 -13.37 -14.28 -16.87
CA GLU A 164 -12.68 -13.98 -15.62
C GLU A 164 -13.44 -12.92 -14.81
N VAL A 165 -13.63 -13.20 -13.51
CA VAL A 165 -14.38 -12.34 -12.61
C VAL A 165 -13.57 -11.09 -12.31
N VAL A 166 -13.82 -10.06 -13.11
CA VAL A 166 -13.38 -8.71 -12.81
C VAL A 166 -14.62 -7.89 -12.44
N THR A 167 -14.77 -7.59 -11.15
CA THR A 167 -15.92 -6.81 -10.68
C THR A 167 -15.74 -5.36 -11.09
N THR A 168 -16.65 -4.84 -11.91
CA THR A 168 -16.76 -3.41 -12.21
C THR A 168 -17.32 -2.67 -10.99
N LEU A 169 -16.58 -1.70 -10.48
CA LEU A 169 -17.12 -0.63 -9.66
C LEU A 169 -18.03 0.25 -10.53
N SER A 170 -18.99 0.94 -9.93
CA SER A 170 -19.91 1.86 -10.62
C SER A 170 -19.19 2.98 -11.39
N SER A 171 -17.90 3.19 -11.13
CA SER A 171 -17.02 4.12 -11.82
C SER A 171 -16.28 3.54 -13.04
N GLY A 172 -16.56 2.31 -13.47
CA GLY A 172 -15.83 1.64 -14.56
C GLY A 172 -14.44 1.11 -14.19
N LEU A 173 -14.11 1.10 -12.89
CA LEU A 173 -12.87 0.57 -12.34
C LEU A 173 -13.03 -0.89 -11.94
N TYR A 174 -11.95 -1.66 -11.96
CA TYR A 174 -12.00 -3.12 -11.77
C TYR A 174 -11.36 -3.59 -10.45
N ARG A 175 -11.95 -4.59 -9.78
CA ARG A 175 -11.38 -5.35 -8.65
C ARG A 175 -11.58 -6.85 -8.82
N VAL A 176 -10.63 -7.65 -8.34
CA VAL A 176 -10.83 -9.10 -8.14
C VAL A 176 -11.55 -9.29 -6.79
N PRO A 177 -12.56 -10.19 -6.69
CA PRO A 177 -13.26 -10.46 -5.42
C PRO A 177 -12.36 -10.94 -4.29
#